data_AF-A0A4C1SXB1-F1
#
_entry.id   AF-A0A4C1SXB1-F1
#
_cell.length_a   1.000
_cell.length_b   1.000
_cell.length_c   1.000
_cell.angle_alpha   90.00
_cell.angle_beta   90.00
_cell.angle_gamma   90.00
#
_symmetry.space_group_name_H-M   'P 1'
#
loop_
_entity.id
_entity.type
_entity.pdbx_description
1 polymer ?
#
loop_
_entity_poly.entity_id
_entity_poly.type
_entity_poly.pdbx_seq_one_letter_code
_entity_poly.pdbx_strand_id
1 'polypeptide(L)'
;MTHYLGDQIQNEIIDLLGTTKKLYLEQRESKYFSIMIENNPITDEHFERVLEEATNVARDLNVETDFPPIDTIRPRRKPTQFQYEQSDEVLHDPKTKYKVEVF
;
A
#
# COMPACT_ATOMS: atom_id res chain seq x y z
N MET A 1 -28.65 20.71 40.85
CA MET A 1 -27.37 21.41 40.56
C MET A 1 -26.46 20.36 39.96
N THR A 2 -26.38 20.31 38.63
CA THR A 2 -25.57 19.29 37.92
C THR A 2 -24.10 19.63 38.11
N HIS A 3 -23.32 18.67 38.62
CA HIS A 3 -21.90 18.85 38.87
C HIS A 3 -21.13 18.77 37.54
N TYR A 4 -20.91 19.93 36.92
CA TYR A 4 -20.14 20.14 35.68
C TYR A 4 -18.76 19.45 35.66
N LEU A 5 -18.16 19.26 36.84
CA LEU A 5 -16.86 18.63 36.99
C LEU A 5 -16.87 17.16 36.54
N GLY A 6 -17.98 16.45 36.71
CA GLY A 6 -18.14 15.07 36.25
C GLY A 6 -18.13 14.98 34.72
N ASP A 7 -18.84 15.89 34.05
CA ASP A 7 -18.97 15.89 32.59
C ASP A 7 -17.64 16.24 31.91
N GLN A 8 -16.87 17.18 32.48
CA GLN A 8 -15.54 17.53 31.97
C GLN A 8 -14.57 16.35 32.06
N ILE A 9 -14.52 15.68 33.21
CA ILE A 9 -13.66 14.51 33.41
C ILE A 9 -14.09 13.36 32.50
N GLN A 10 -15.40 13.14 32.33
CA GLN A 10 -15.92 12.09 31.43
C GLN A 10 -15.52 12.35 29.98
N ASN A 11 -15.64 13.59 29.49
CA ASN A 11 -15.26 13.94 28.12
C ASN A 11 -13.76 13.74 27.88
N GLU A 12 -12.91 14.17 28.83
CA GLU A 12 -11.46 13.94 28.74
C GLU A 12 -11.12 12.45 28.70
N ILE A 13 -11.79 11.62 29.51
CA ILE A 13 -11.60 10.16 29.50
C ILE A 13 -12.02 9.56 28.15
N ILE A 14 -13.13 10.02 27.58
CA ILE A 14 -13.63 9.55 26.29
C ILE A 14 -12.63 9.90 25.17
N ASP A 15 -12.10 11.12 25.16
CA ASP A 15 -11.12 11.56 24.17
C ASP A 15 -9.80 10.78 24.31
N LEU A 16 -9.36 10.52 25.54
CA LEU A 16 -8.15 9.74 25.80
C LEU A 16 -8.31 8.28 25.37
N LEU A 17 -9.49 7.68 25.59
CA LEU A 17 -9.82 6.33 25.09
C LEU A 17 -9.90 6.29 23.56
N GLY A 18 -10.48 7.32 22.93
CA GLY A 18 -10.56 7.43 21.48
C GLY A 18 -9.18 7.52 20.82
N THR A 19 -8.30 8.37 21.36
CA THR A 19 -6.94 8.57 20.85
C THR A 19 -6.07 7.34 21.06
N THR A 20 -6.11 6.71 22.24
CA THR A 20 -5.37 5.47 22.51
C THR A 20 -5.84 4.31 21.64
N LYS A 21 -7.15 4.17 21.41
CA LYS A 21 -7.70 3.18 20.47
C LYS A 21 -7.21 3.41 19.05
N LYS A 22 -7.20 4.66 18.59
CA LYS A 22 -6.69 5.02 17.26
C LYS A 22 -5.21 4.66 17.10
N LEU A 23 -4.37 5.07 18.06
CA LEU A 23 -2.94 4.75 18.08
C LEU A 23 -2.69 3.23 18.09
N TYR A 24 -3.47 2.47 18.86
CA TYR A 24 -3.37 1.02 18.88
C TYR A 24 -3.68 0.38 17.52
N LEU A 25 -4.71 0.88 16.82
CA LEU A 25 -5.06 0.41 15.48
C LEU A 25 -3.96 0.74 14.47
N GLU A 26 -3.42 1.96 14.50
CA GLU A 26 -2.31 2.36 13.63
C GLU A 26 -1.05 1.52 13.89
N GLN A 27 -0.70 1.28 15.16
CA GLN A 27 0.41 0.38 15.50
C GLN A 27 0.16 -1.05 15.04
N ARG A 28 -1.08 -1.53 15.14
CA ARG A 28 -1.46 -2.86 14.67
C ARG A 28 -1.29 -2.97 13.15
N GLU A 29 -1.76 -1.99 12.38
CA GLU A 29 -1.58 -1.94 10.93
C GLU A 29 -0.10 -1.87 10.53
N SER A 30 0.67 -0.98 11.17
CA SER A 30 2.12 -0.87 10.96
C SER A 30 2.84 -2.19 11.26
N LYS A 31 2.45 -2.89 12.33
CA LYS A 31 3.00 -4.20 12.67
C LYS A 31 2.64 -5.27 11.64
N TYR A 32 1.41 -5.30 11.13
CA TYR A 32 1.03 -6.20 10.04
C TYR A 32 1.82 -5.94 8.77
N PHE A 33 2.04 -4.67 8.42
CA PHE A 33 2.84 -4.28 7.27
C PHE A 33 4.31 -4.70 7.44
N SER A 34 4.91 -4.47 8.62
CA SER A 34 6.28 -4.92 8.93
C SER A 34 6.40 -6.43 8.85
N ILE A 35 5.46 -7.17 9.44
CA ILE A 35 5.44 -8.65 9.41
C ILE A 35 5.27 -9.18 7.98
N MET A 36 4.45 -8.53 7.15
CA MET A 36 4.32 -8.88 5.73
C MET A 36 5.65 -8.70 4.99
N ILE A 37 6.33 -7.57 5.19
CA ILE A 37 7.63 -7.29 4.56
C ILE A 37 8.72 -8.23 5.10
N GLU A 38 8.74 -8.52 6.40
CA GLU A 38 9.74 -9.40 7.03
C GLU A 38 9.63 -10.85 6.57
N ASN A 39 8.40 -11.37 6.46
CA ASN A 39 8.17 -12.74 6.00
C ASN A 39 8.29 -12.87 4.48
N ASN A 40 8.22 -11.74 3.76
CA ASN A 40 8.20 -11.73 2.32
C ASN A 40 8.90 -10.47 1.79
N PRO A 41 10.24 -10.48 1.76
CA PRO A 41 11.00 -9.29 1.40
C PRO A 41 10.69 -8.98 -0.07
N ILE A 42 10.13 -7.79 -0.28
CA ILE A 42 9.84 -7.27 -1.61
C ILE A 42 11.18 -7.09 -2.34
N THR A 43 11.54 -8.12 -3.07
CA THR A 43 12.78 -8.27 -3.79
C THR A 43 12.45 -8.75 -5.18
N ASP A 44 13.36 -8.47 -6.12
CA ASP A 44 13.23 -8.94 -7.49
C ASP A 44 13.06 -10.47 -7.57
N GLU A 45 13.74 -11.21 -6.70
CA GLU A 45 13.58 -12.66 -6.58
C GLU A 45 12.17 -13.07 -6.13
N HIS A 46 11.61 -12.35 -5.15
CA HIS A 46 10.26 -12.63 -4.68
C HIS A 46 9.23 -12.40 -5.79
N PHE A 47 9.36 -11.30 -6.53
CA PHE A 47 8.50 -10.99 -7.67
C PHE A 47 8.51 -12.11 -8.72
N GLU A 48 9.69 -12.60 -9.10
CA GLU A 48 9.80 -13.69 -10.08
C GLU A 48 9.21 -15.01 -9.55
N ARG A 49 9.35 -15.32 -8.24
CA ARG A 49 8.70 -16.50 -7.64
C ARG A 49 7.17 -16.42 -7.71
N VAL A 50 6.59 -15.26 -7.40
CA VAL A 50 5.14 -15.05 -7.47
C VAL A 50 4.64 -15.17 -8.90
N LEU A 51 5.38 -14.62 -9.88
CA LEU A 51 5.06 -14.80 -11.28
C LEU A 51 5.08 -16.26 -11.70
N GLU A 52 6.12 -17.01 -11.32
CA GLU A 52 6.22 -18.43 -11.63
C GLU A 52 5.04 -19.22 -11.03
N GLU A 53 4.72 -19.00 -9.76
CA GLU A 53 3.59 -19.64 -9.08
C GLU A 53 2.26 -19.31 -9.77
N ALA A 54 2.00 -18.03 -10.05
CA ALA A 54 0.80 -17.59 -10.74
C ALA A 54 0.68 -18.18 -12.15
N THR A 55 1.79 -18.28 -12.89
CA THR A 55 1.79 -18.91 -14.23
C THR A 55 1.48 -20.40 -14.17
N ASN A 56 1.94 -21.11 -13.13
CA ASN A 56 1.62 -22.52 -12.94
C ASN A 56 0.13 -22.71 -12.66
N VAL A 57 -0.44 -21.89 -11.78
CA VAL A 57 -1.89 -21.90 -11.49
C VAL A 57 -2.72 -21.55 -12.72
N ALA A 58 -2.30 -20.55 -13.51
CA ALA A 58 -2.99 -20.18 -14.73
C ALA A 58 -2.94 -21.28 -15.80
N ARG A 59 -1.81 -22.00 -15.92
CA ARG A 59 -1.70 -23.19 -16.78
C ARG A 59 -2.66 -24.29 -16.35
N ASP A 60 -2.75 -24.56 -15.05
CA ASP A 60 -3.67 -25.58 -14.51
C ASP A 60 -5.14 -25.23 -14.80
N LEU A 61 -5.47 -23.93 -14.79
CA LEU A 61 -6.80 -23.40 -15.08
C LEU A 61 -7.04 -23.12 -16.57
N ASN A 62 -6.03 -23.32 -17.42
CA ASN A 62 -6.02 -23.03 -18.85
C ASN A 62 -6.46 -21.58 -19.18
N VAL A 63 -5.97 -20.63 -18.38
CA VAL A 63 -6.20 -19.18 -18.50
C VAL A 63 -5.00 -18.52 -19.20
N GLU A 64 -5.26 -17.45 -19.96
CA GLU A 64 -4.22 -16.65 -20.61
C GLU A 64 -3.26 -16.04 -19.56
N THR A 65 -1.96 -16.19 -19.80
CA THR A 65 -0.90 -15.81 -18.84
C THR A 65 -0.27 -14.44 -19.12
N ASP A 66 -0.64 -13.81 -20.23
CA ASP A 66 0.01 -12.59 -20.68
C ASP A 66 -0.62 -11.34 -20.05
N PHE A 67 0.21 -10.36 -19.72
CA PHE A 67 -0.27 -9.07 -19.25
C PHE A 67 -0.98 -8.35 -20.40
N PRO A 68 -2.15 -7.74 -20.17
CA PRO A 68 -2.86 -7.02 -21.22
C PRO A 68 -2.00 -5.83 -21.72
N PRO A 69 -1.94 -5.60 -23.04
CA PRO A 69 -1.20 -4.48 -23.60
C PRO A 69 -1.76 -3.16 -23.08
N ILE A 70 -0.88 -2.24 -22.71
CA ILE A 70 -1.29 -0.92 -22.23
C ILE A 70 -1.38 0.02 -23.43
N ASP A 71 -2.60 0.28 -23.90
CA ASP A 71 -2.83 1.04 -25.14
C ASP A 71 -2.37 2.49 -25.07
N THR A 72 -2.50 3.16 -23.92
CA THR A 72 -1.98 4.52 -23.72
C THR A 72 -1.62 4.81 -22.27
N ILE A 73 -0.43 5.36 -22.03
CA ILE A 73 -0.02 5.90 -20.73
C ILE A 73 0.22 7.40 -20.91
N ARG A 74 -0.67 8.22 -20.36
CA ARG A 74 -0.47 9.67 -20.31
C ARG A 74 0.07 10.05 -18.94
N PRO A 75 1.31 10.54 -18.83
CA PRO A 75 1.82 11.01 -17.55
C PRO A 75 0.98 12.18 -17.07
N ARG A 76 0.44 12.06 -15.85
CA ARG A 76 -0.18 13.18 -15.17
C ARG A 76 0.92 14.16 -14.78
N ARG A 77 0.82 15.42 -15.23
CA ARG A 77 1.70 16.48 -14.75
C ARG A 77 1.46 16.71 -13.26
N LYS A 78 2.49 16.52 -12.44
CA LYS A 78 2.48 16.86 -11.02
C LYS A 78 3.23 18.20 -10.83
N PRO A 79 2.74 19.08 -9.95
CA PRO A 79 3.53 20.25 -9.56
C PRO A 79 4.77 19.77 -8.81
N THR A 80 5.95 20.24 -9.23
CA THR A 80 7.20 20.00 -8.53
C THR A 80 7.41 21.07 -7.46
N GLN A 81 8.02 20.69 -6.34
CA GLN A 81 8.37 21.66 -5.28
C GLN A 81 9.65 22.40 -5.64
N PHE A 82 10.55 21.76 -6.40
CA PHE A 82 11.83 22.31 -6.80
C PHE A 82 12.00 22.34 -8.32
N GLN A 83 12.75 23.34 -8.81
CA GLN A 83 13.00 23.51 -10.25
C GLN A 83 13.95 22.45 -10.83
N TYR A 84 14.68 21.72 -9.98
CA TYR A 84 15.58 20.64 -10.37
C TYR A 84 14.95 19.25 -10.20
N GLU A 85 13.70 19.16 -9.77
CA GLU A 85 13.00 17.89 -9.61
C GLU A 85 12.72 17.30 -11.00
N GLN A 86 13.30 16.13 -11.29
CA GLN A 86 13.04 15.41 -12.53
C GLN A 86 11.65 14.77 -12.45
N SER A 87 10.94 14.77 -13.58
CA SER A 87 9.68 14.04 -13.69
C SER A 87 9.95 12.55 -13.80
N ASP A 88 9.12 11.73 -13.15
CA ASP A 88 9.19 10.27 -13.28
C ASP A 88 9.02 9.84 -14.74
N GLU A 89 9.81 8.84 -15.14
CA GLU A 89 9.69 8.23 -16.47
C GLU A 89 8.46 7.33 -16.56
N VAL A 90 7.87 7.25 -17.75
CA VAL A 90 6.68 6.43 -17.98
C VAL A 90 7.08 4.98 -18.23
N LEU A 91 6.62 4.06 -17.37
CA LEU A 91 6.83 2.63 -17.55
C LEU A 91 5.89 2.08 -18.63
N HIS A 92 6.45 1.73 -19.80
CA HIS A 92 5.69 1.18 -20.91
C HIS A 92 5.38 -0.32 -20.78
N ASP A 93 6.27 -1.07 -20.15
CA ASP A 93 6.11 -2.51 -19.98
C ASP A 93 5.10 -2.80 -18.84
N PRO A 94 4.00 -3.52 -19.11
CA PRO A 94 3.00 -3.85 -18.10
C PRO A 94 3.57 -4.69 -16.95
N LYS A 95 4.54 -5.58 -17.22
CA LYS A 95 5.19 -6.39 -16.18
C LYS A 95 5.97 -5.48 -15.23
N THR A 96 6.82 -4.61 -15.77
CA THR A 96 7.60 -3.64 -14.98
C THR A 96 6.69 -2.65 -14.23
N LYS A 97 5.60 -2.21 -14.84
CA LYS A 97 4.61 -1.34 -14.19
C LYS A 97 3.95 -2.04 -13.00
N TYR A 98 3.47 -3.26 -13.19
CA TYR A 98 2.87 -4.05 -12.12
C TYR A 98 3.85 -4.30 -10.98
N LYS A 99 5.12 -4.58 -11.32
CA LYS A 99 6.20 -4.69 -10.34
C LYS A 99 6.29 -3.42 -9.49
N VAL A 100 6.53 -2.25 -10.09
CA VAL A 100 6.72 -0.99 -9.34
C VAL A 100 5.46 -0.53 -8.56
N GLU A 101 4.26 -0.85 -9.04
CA GLU A 101 3.01 -0.45 -8.35
C GLU A 101 2.64 -1.35 -7.17
N VAL A 102 3.06 -2.62 -7.18
CA VAL A 102 2.62 -3.64 -6.20
C VAL A 102 3.77 -4.16 -5.33
N PHE A 103 5.00 -4.17 -5.85
CA PHE A 103 6.22 -4.64 -5.21
C PHE A 103 7.20 -3.48 -5.04
#